data_AF-A0A6L6J259-F1
#
_entry.id   AF-A0A6L6J259-F1
#
_cell.length_a   1.000
_cell.length_b   1.000
_cell.length_c   1.000
_cell.angle_alpha   90.00
_cell.angle_beta   90.00
_cell.angle_gamma   90.00
#
_symmetry.space_group_name_H-M   'P 1'
#
loop_
_entity.id
_entity.type
_entity.pdbx_description
1 polymer ?
#
loop_
_entity_poly.entity_id
_entity_poly.type
_entity_poly.pdbx_seq_one_letter_code
_entity_poly.pdbx_strand_id
1 'polypeptide(L)'
;MLLLGIALLLLASLLYQDAETHRALAWGLPAVLIFIGGLGIAAFQKTSAPLLAIGDASYSIYLAHLFPITVLDIIFNRIPMLEGSAMAAVVFLLISVIAALLIGHQAYRRIELPTERWARGLLARRRGDHFGQPVR
;
A
#
# COMPACT_ATOMS: atom_id res chain seq x y z
N MET A 1 -18.12 12.30 -3.58
CA MET A 1 -17.30 11.41 -4.42
C MET A 1 -16.67 10.30 -3.58
N LEU A 2 -15.78 10.61 -2.62
CA LEU A 2 -15.13 9.58 -1.78
C LEU A 2 -16.14 8.68 -1.03
N LEU A 3 -17.03 9.27 -0.22
CA LEU A 3 -18.02 8.51 0.55
C LEU A 3 -18.97 7.70 -0.33
N LEU A 4 -19.35 8.26 -1.48
CA LEU A 4 -20.18 7.57 -2.48
C LEU A 4 -19.44 6.36 -3.07
N GLY A 5 -18.16 6.52 -3.41
CA GLY A 5 -17.33 5.42 -3.88
C GLY A 5 -17.17 4.32 -2.83
N ILE A 6 -16.95 4.66 -1.56
CA ILE A 6 -16.91 3.69 -0.45
C ILE A 6 -18.26 2.96 -0.30
N ALA A 7 -19.37 3.70 -0.31
CA ALA A 7 -20.70 3.11 -0.20
C ALA A 7 -21.02 2.16 -1.37
N LEU A 8 -20.66 2.53 -2.60
CA LEU A 8 -20.82 1.67 -3.77
C LEU A 8 -19.92 0.43 -3.71
N LEU A 9 -18.70 0.56 -3.20
CA LEU A 9 -17.80 -0.58 -3.01
C LEU A 9 -18.37 -1.58 -1.99
N LEU A 10 -18.90 -1.09 -0.86
CA LEU A 10 -19.54 -1.92 0.16
C LEU A 10 -20.83 -2.55 -0.34
N LEU A 11 -21.63 -1.81 -1.13
CA LEU A 11 -22.84 -2.35 -1.74
C LEU A 11 -22.50 -3.43 -2.76
N ALA A 12 -21.49 -3.20 -3.60
CA ALA A 12 -21.04 -4.16 -4.59
C ALA A 12 -20.52 -5.45 -3.93
N SER A 13 -19.76 -5.34 -2.83
CA SER A 13 -19.25 -6.51 -2.11
C SER A 13 -20.33 -7.32 -1.39
N LEU A 14 -21.43 -6.69 -0.98
CA LEU A 14 -22.58 -7.38 -0.37
C LEU A 14 -23.49 -8.04 -1.41
N LEU A 15 -23.71 -7.39 -2.56
CA LEU A 15 -24.66 -7.85 -3.58
C LEU A 15 -24.05 -8.80 -4.61
N TYR A 16 -22.74 -8.73 -4.85
CA TYR A 16 -22.09 -9.49 -5.90
C TYR A 16 -20.92 -10.32 -5.36
N GLN A 17 -21.22 -11.58 -5.02
CA GLN A 17 -20.19 -12.55 -4.63
C GLN A 17 -19.51 -13.20 -5.86
N ASP A 18 -20.22 -13.32 -6.99
CA ASP A 18 -19.74 -13.95 -8.24
C ASP A 18 -19.68 -12.95 -9.42
N ALA A 19 -19.13 -11.75 -9.20
CA ALA A 19 -19.18 -10.64 -10.16
C ALA A 19 -18.23 -10.79 -11.38
N GLU A 20 -17.99 -11.98 -11.92
CA GLU A 20 -17.08 -12.20 -13.07
C GLU A 20 -17.46 -11.36 -14.31
N THR A 21 -18.76 -11.25 -14.63
CA THR A 21 -19.23 -10.59 -15.85
C THR A 21 -19.26 -9.06 -15.78
N HIS A 22 -19.30 -8.48 -14.58
CA HIS A 22 -19.45 -7.03 -14.38
C HIS A 22 -18.34 -6.42 -13.51
N ARG A 23 -17.17 -7.07 -13.40
CA ARG A 23 -16.06 -6.64 -12.53
C ARG A 23 -15.66 -5.18 -12.73
N ALA A 24 -15.65 -4.70 -13.97
CA ALA A 24 -15.28 -3.33 -14.30
C ALA A 24 -16.23 -2.31 -13.66
N LEU A 25 -17.53 -2.57 -13.65
CA LEU A 25 -18.52 -1.70 -13.03
C LEU A 25 -18.59 -1.92 -11.52
N ALA A 26 -18.56 -3.18 -11.07
CA ALA A 26 -18.67 -3.53 -9.65
C ALA A 26 -17.45 -3.06 -8.83
N TRP A 27 -16.25 -3.08 -9.40
CA TRP A 27 -15.01 -2.72 -8.69
C TRP A 27 -14.36 -1.45 -9.24
N GLY A 28 -14.41 -1.26 -10.56
CA GLY A 28 -13.75 -0.12 -11.23
C GLY A 28 -14.47 1.20 -10.97
N LEU A 29 -15.80 1.25 -11.09
CA LEU A 29 -16.55 2.50 -10.84
C LEU A 29 -16.37 3.00 -9.38
N PRO A 30 -16.53 2.15 -8.34
CA PRO A 30 -16.22 2.56 -6.98
C PRO A 30 -14.77 3.02 -6.80
N ALA A 31 -13.81 2.29 -7.38
CA ALA A 31 -12.38 2.64 -7.27
C ALA A 31 -12.08 4.02 -7.89
N VAL A 32 -12.63 4.33 -9.07
CA VAL A 32 -12.47 5.65 -9.72
C VAL A 32 -13.08 6.76 -8.86
N LEU A 33 -14.27 6.54 -8.29
CA LEU A 33 -14.92 7.52 -7.41
C LEU A 33 -14.13 7.77 -6.12
N ILE A 34 -13.54 6.72 -5.55
CA ILE A 34 -12.65 6.82 -4.38
C ILE A 34 -11.40 7.60 -4.76
N PHE A 35 -10.77 7.29 -5.89
CA PHE A 35 -9.55 7.95 -6.37
C PHE A 35 -9.77 9.45 -6.62
N ILE A 36 -10.80 9.82 -7.39
CA ILE A 36 -11.15 11.22 -7.66
C ILE A 36 -11.52 11.94 -6.35
N GLY A 37 -12.26 11.26 -5.46
CA GLY A 37 -12.60 11.79 -4.15
C GLY A 37 -11.37 12.08 -3.29
N GLY A 38 -10.38 11.19 -3.30
CA GLY A 38 -9.11 11.36 -2.59
C GLY A 38 -8.26 12.50 -3.14
N LEU A 39 -8.15 12.61 -4.47
CA LEU A 39 -7.47 13.73 -5.13
C LEU A 39 -8.11 15.07 -4.77
N GLY A 40 -9.44 15.14 -4.75
CA GLY A 40 -10.16 16.34 -4.32
C GLY A 40 -9.78 16.75 -2.90
N ILE A 41 -9.78 15.82 -1.94
CA ILE A 41 -9.42 16.13 -0.55
C ILE A 41 -7.97 16.61 -0.44
N ALA A 42 -7.03 15.93 -1.11
CA ALA A 42 -5.61 16.31 -1.11
C ALA A 42 -5.36 17.68 -1.74
N ALA A 43 -6.19 18.10 -2.70
CA ALA A 43 -6.10 19.42 -3.32
C ALA A 43 -6.55 20.56 -2.38
N PHE A 44 -7.46 20.28 -1.43
CA PHE A 44 -8.01 21.30 -0.52
C PHE A 44 -7.48 21.23 0.91
N GLN A 45 -6.85 20.12 1.31
CA GLN A 45 -6.36 19.90 2.67
C GLN A 45 -4.93 19.37 2.68
N LYS A 46 -4.12 19.89 3.61
CA LYS A 46 -2.78 19.35 3.84
C LYS A 46 -2.89 17.94 4.40
N THR A 47 -2.31 16.98 3.69
CA THR A 47 -2.13 15.61 4.16
C THR A 47 -1.27 15.62 5.42
N SER A 48 -1.68 14.87 6.44
CA SER A 48 -0.89 14.76 7.67
C SER A 48 0.43 14.06 7.41
N ALA A 49 1.49 14.46 8.13
CA ALA A 49 2.81 13.84 8.03
C ALA A 49 2.83 12.30 8.13
N PRO A 50 2.08 11.64 9.06
CA PRO A 50 2.06 10.18 9.10
C PRO A 50 1.40 9.56 7.87
N LEU A 51 0.35 10.18 7.32
CA LEU A 51 -0.33 9.65 6.14
C LEU A 51 0.55 9.78 4.89
N LEU A 52 1.31 10.88 4.79
CA LEU A 52 2.32 11.05 3.74
C LEU A 52 3.43 10.00 3.86
N ALA A 53 3.96 9.77 5.07
CA ALA A 53 5.02 8.80 5.30
C ALA A 53 4.62 7.34 4.98
N ILE A 54 3.34 6.98 5.21
CA ILE A 54 2.79 5.68 4.79
C ILE A 54 2.65 5.62 3.26
N GLY A 55 2.22 6.72 2.63
CA GLY A 55 2.13 6.85 1.17
C GLY A 55 3.50 6.70 0.50
N ASP A 56 4.53 7.38 1.00
CA ASP A 56 5.91 7.30 0.50
C ASP A 56 6.48 5.88 0.63
N ALA A 57 6.11 5.17 1.69
CA ALA A 57 6.53 3.79 1.93
C ALA A 57 5.63 2.74 1.27
N SER A 58 4.60 3.13 0.52
CA SER A 58 3.56 2.22 0.01
C SER A 58 4.11 1.09 -0.86
N TYR A 59 5.13 1.37 -1.68
CA TYR A 59 5.80 0.37 -2.51
C TYR A 59 6.52 -0.70 -1.67
N SER A 60 7.34 -0.27 -0.71
CA SER A 60 7.99 -1.18 0.23
C SER A 60 6.98 -1.98 1.08
N ILE A 61 5.87 -1.37 1.50
CA ILE A 61 4.78 -2.06 2.21
C ILE A 61 4.17 -3.13 1.31
N TYR A 62 3.89 -2.81 0.04
CA TYR A 62 3.38 -3.79 -0.93
C TYR A 62 4.34 -4.97 -1.15
N LEU A 63 5.65 -4.75 -1.20
CA LEU A 63 6.60 -5.85 -1.32
C LEU A 63 6.75 -6.66 -0.04
N ALA A 64 6.65 -6.03 1.12
CA ALA A 64 6.99 -6.66 2.40
C ALA A 64 5.79 -7.22 3.17
N HIS A 65 4.55 -6.77 2.92
CA HIS A 65 3.39 -7.11 3.76
C HIS A 65 3.10 -8.62 3.83
N LEU A 66 3.43 -9.38 2.78
CA LEU A 66 3.16 -10.81 2.76
C LEU A 66 3.98 -11.57 3.81
N PHE A 67 5.20 -11.12 4.13
CA PHE A 67 6.06 -11.78 5.12
C PHE A 67 5.44 -11.83 6.54
N PRO A 68 5.08 -10.70 7.18
CA PRO A 68 4.43 -10.75 8.49
C PRO A 68 3.09 -11.46 8.44
N ILE A 69 2.31 -11.32 7.37
CA ILE A 69 1.02 -12.02 7.23
C ILE A 69 1.25 -13.53 7.26
N THR A 70 2.17 -14.06 6.46
CA THR A 70 2.47 -15.50 6.42
C THR A 70 3.03 -16.00 7.74
N VAL A 71 3.93 -15.25 8.38
CA VAL A 71 4.48 -15.63 9.70
C VAL A 71 3.39 -15.66 10.77
N LEU A 72 2.53 -14.65 10.80
CA LEU A 72 1.41 -14.60 11.74
C LEU A 72 0.40 -15.70 11.46
N ASP A 73 0.11 -16.01 10.21
CA ASP A 73 -0.81 -17.08 9.82
C ASP A 73 -0.30 -18.44 10.35
N ILE A 74 1.00 -18.73 10.16
CA ILE A 74 1.64 -19.92 10.72
C ILE A 74 1.50 -19.95 12.25
N ILE A 75 1.71 -18.83 12.94
CA ILE A 75 1.60 -18.78 14.40
C ILE A 75 0.16 -18.98 14.87
N PHE A 76 -0.80 -18.30 14.24
CA PHE A 76 -2.22 -18.37 14.63
C PHE A 76 -2.81 -19.75 14.40
N ASN A 77 -2.46 -20.42 13.29
CA ASN A 77 -2.89 -21.79 12.99
C ASN A 77 -2.29 -22.84 13.93
N ARG A 78 -1.32 -22.48 14.77
CA ARG A 78 -0.75 -23.37 15.80
C ARG A 78 -1.46 -23.25 17.14
N ILE A 79 -2.42 -22.35 17.28
CA ILE A 79 -3.16 -22.10 18.53
C ILE A 79 -4.62 -22.53 18.31
N PRO A 80 -4.99 -23.77 18.72
CA PRO A 80 -6.34 -24.31 18.45
C PRO A 80 -7.47 -23.46 19.02
N MET A 81 -7.22 -22.72 20.11
CA MET A 81 -8.18 -21.83 20.75
C MET A 81 -8.57 -20.60 19.90
N LEU A 82 -7.79 -20.30 18.86
CA LEU A 82 -8.05 -19.19 17.93
C LEU A 82 -8.79 -19.64 16.67
N GLU A 83 -8.90 -20.95 16.44
CA GLU A 83 -9.49 -21.51 15.23
C GLU A 83 -11.01 -21.24 15.18
N GLY A 84 -11.49 -20.70 14.05
CA GLY A 84 -12.92 -20.42 13.82
C GLY A 84 -13.52 -19.25 14.62
N SER A 85 -12.76 -18.55 15.46
CA SER A 85 -13.26 -17.41 16.24
C SER A 85 -13.23 -16.11 15.46
N ALA A 86 -14.38 -15.42 15.36
CA ALA A 86 -14.46 -14.09 14.73
C ALA A 86 -13.56 -13.06 15.45
N MET A 87 -13.44 -13.16 16.78
CA MET A 87 -12.54 -12.31 17.55
C MET A 87 -11.08 -12.56 17.16
N ALA A 88 -10.69 -13.83 17.00
CA ALA A 88 -9.34 -14.19 16.56
C ALA A 88 -9.03 -13.65 15.16
N ALA A 89 -9.99 -13.70 14.24
CA ALA A 89 -9.85 -13.13 12.89
C ALA A 89 -9.62 -11.61 12.91
N VAL A 90 -10.36 -10.88 13.76
CA VAL A 90 -10.17 -9.42 13.93
C VAL A 90 -8.79 -9.11 14.53
N VAL A 91 -8.38 -9.85 15.57
CA VAL A 91 -7.07 -9.69 16.19
C VAL A 91 -5.94 -9.99 15.18
N PHE A 92 -6.07 -11.09 14.43
CA PHE A 92 -5.15 -11.44 13.36
C PHE A 92 -5.03 -10.33 12.32
N LEU A 93 -6.16 -9.79 11.84
CA LEU A 93 -6.19 -8.70 10.87
C LEU A 93 -5.46 -7.46 11.39
N LEU A 94 -5.79 -7.01 12.61
CA LEU A 94 -5.20 -5.82 13.21
C LEU A 94 -3.68 -5.96 13.39
N ILE A 95 -3.23 -7.10 13.94
CA ILE A 95 -1.81 -7.36 14.14
C ILE A 95 -1.08 -7.45 12.79
N SER A 96 -1.69 -8.12 11.80
CA SER A 96 -1.12 -8.24 10.45
C SER A 96 -0.95 -6.90 9.77
N VAL A 97 -1.96 -6.02 9.83
CA VAL A 97 -1.89 -4.67 9.26
C VAL A 97 -0.79 -3.86 9.95
N ILE A 98 -0.74 -3.87 11.29
CA ILE A 98 0.29 -3.14 12.05
C ILE A 98 1.68 -3.68 11.71
N ALA A 99 1.87 -4.99 11.71
CA ALA A 99 3.16 -5.62 11.39
C ALA A 99 3.60 -5.32 9.96
N ALA A 100 2.69 -5.38 8.99
CA ALA A 100 2.96 -5.03 7.59
C ALA A 100 3.39 -3.56 7.43
N LEU A 101 2.68 -2.63 8.09
CA LEU A 101 3.04 -1.21 8.08
C LEU A 101 4.42 -0.98 8.70
N LEU A 102 4.70 -1.59 9.85
CA LEU A 102 5.99 -1.43 10.55
C LEU A 102 7.16 -2.00 9.74
N ILE A 103 7.04 -3.24 9.26
CA ILE A 103 8.09 -3.91 8.50
C ILE A 103 8.29 -3.23 7.14
N GLY A 104 7.21 -2.94 6.44
CA GLY A 104 7.25 -2.23 5.16
C GLY A 104 7.87 -0.85 5.28
N HIS A 105 7.47 -0.06 6.29
CA HIS A 105 8.08 1.23 6.54
C HIS A 105 9.55 1.11 6.94
N GLN A 106 9.93 0.06 7.67
CA GLN A 106 11.32 -0.17 8.01
C GLN A 106 12.16 -0.55 6.79
N ALA A 107 11.62 -1.36 5.88
CA ALA A 107 12.23 -1.70 4.60
C ALA A 107 12.41 -0.46 3.71
N TYR A 108 11.40 0.41 3.64
CA TYR A 108 11.49 1.69 2.93
C TYR A 108 12.69 2.52 3.41
N ARG A 109 12.82 2.68 4.74
CA ARG A 109 13.89 3.51 5.31
C ARG A 109 15.29 2.93 5.18
N ARG A 110 15.43 1.60 5.23
CA ARG A 110 16.74 0.91 5.26
C ARG A 110 17.21 0.39 3.92
N ILE A 111 16.29 0.14 2.98
CA ILE A 111 16.60 -0.52 1.72
C ILE A 111 16.29 0.44 0.57
N GLU A 112 15.05 0.91 0.47
CA GLU A 112 14.61 1.73 -0.66
C GLU A 112 15.33 3.09 -0.69
N LEU A 113 15.27 3.87 0.39
CA LEU A 113 15.90 5.19 0.44
C LEU A 113 17.43 5.16 0.20
N PRO A 114 18.22 4.24 0.81
CA PRO A 114 19.64 4.14 0.51
C PRO A 114 19.93 3.72 -0.93
N THR A 115 19.17 2.76 -1.48
CA THR A 115 19.33 2.28 -2.85
C THR A 115 19.04 3.39 -3.86
N GLU A 116 17.97 4.15 -3.63
CA GLU A 116 17.59 5.28 -4.48
C GLU A 116 18.66 6.39 -4.46
N ARG A 117 19.23 6.69 -3.29
CA ARG A 117 20.36 7.63 -3.15
C ARG A 117 21.60 7.13 -3.90
N TRP A 118 21.92 5.84 -3.78
CA TRP A 118 23.05 5.23 -4.48
C TRP A 118 22.87 5.26 -6.00
N ALA A 119 21.69 4.87 -6.49
CA ALA A 119 21.35 4.89 -7.92
C ALA A 119 21.45 6.31 -8.51
N ARG A 120 20.92 7.32 -7.80
CA ARG A 120 21.08 8.74 -8.20
C ARG A 120 22.54 9.16 -8.27
N GLY A 121 23.36 8.74 -7.31
CA GLY A 121 24.80 9.00 -7.31
C GLY A 121 25.52 8.41 -8.53
N LEU A 122 25.17 7.19 -8.93
CA LEU A 122 25.74 6.54 -10.11
C LEU A 122 25.32 7.24 -11.42
N LEU A 123 24.05 7.65 -11.53
CA LEU A 123 23.54 8.36 -12.70
C LEU A 123 24.13 9.77 -12.83
N ALA A 124 24.35 10.47 -11.72
CA ALA A 124 24.99 11.79 -11.72
C ALA A 124 26.44 11.74 -12.22
N ARG A 125 27.20 10.69 -11.83
CA ARG A 125 28.56 10.47 -12.34
C ARG A 125 28.59 10.27 -13.85
N ARG A 126 27.71 9.42 -14.39
CA ARG A 126 27.61 9.17 -15.84
C ARG A 126 27.18 10.41 -16.66
N ARG A 127 26.37 11.31 -16.11
CA ARG A 127 26.00 12.57 -16.77
C ARG A 127 27.14 13.58 -16.79
N GLY A 128 27.99 13.62 -15.76
CA GLY A 128 29.22 14.43 -15.76
C GLY A 128 30.20 14.02 -16.84
N ASP A 129 30.26 12.71 -17.15
CA ASP A 129 31.18 12.16 -18.15
C ASP A 129 30.76 12.49 -19.61
N HIS A 130 29.47 12.80 -19.87
CA HIS A 130 28.97 13.06 -21.23
C HIS A 130 29.01 14.53 -21.68
N PHE A 131 29.20 15.49 -20.77
CA PHE A 131 29.30 16.93 -21.08
C PHE A 131 30.73 17.50 -20.90
N GLY A 132 31.72 16.63 -20.69
CA GLY A 132 33.10 16.99 -20.38
C GLY A 132 34.07 17.10 -21.58
N GLN A 133 33.59 17.39 -22.80
CA GLN A 133 34.51 17.81 -23.86
C GLN A 133 34.40 19.32 -24.08
N PRO A 134 35.47 20.10 -23.79
CA PRO A 134 35.52 21.48 -24.24
C PRO A 134 35.58 21.46 -25.77
N VAL A 135 34.57 22.03 -26.41
CA VAL A 135 34.63 22.41 -27.82
C VAL A 135 35.76 23.45 -27.91
N ARG A 136 36.92 23.00 -28.38
CA ARG A 136 38.03 23.87 -28.78
C ARG A 136 37.79 24.43 -30.16
#